data_AF-F4CB88-F1
#
_entry.id   AF-F4CB88-F1
#
_cell.length_a   1.000
_cell.length_b   1.000
_cell.length_c   1.000
_cell.angle_alpha   90.00
_cell.angle_beta   90.00
_cell.angle_gamma   90.00
#
_symmetry.space_group_name_H-M   'P 1'
#
loop_
_entity.id
_entity.type
_entity.pdbx_description
1 polymer ?
#
loop_
_entity_poly.entity_id
_entity_poly.type
_entity_poly.pdbx_seq_one_letter_code
_entity_poly.pdbx_strand_id
1 'polypeptide(L)'
;MGFLHSLGSSLQQVAHLKEQLLYCHQWIDQHQIPVKKIEDNLDEQLVELEKWSHTNSYSAVLKKGKLWKSITVSIALLIGLVIGGIYLTNLLFPEYFIQKQVFSWMFSHILPVTIILAIVLLFLLVSVQIGNSYMRSTRGGGKAYQQAWNEFRQHLKNSHTS
;
A
#
# COMPACT_ATOMS: atom_id res chain seq x y z
N MET A 1 -12.82 -13.16 18.41
CA MET A 1 -12.31 -13.96 17.26
C MET A 1 -11.23 -13.19 16.50
N GLY A 2 -10.06 -12.92 17.10
CA GLY A 2 -9.32 -11.67 16.78
C GLY A 2 -7.90 -11.76 16.21
N PHE A 3 -7.20 -12.90 16.23
CA PHE A 3 -5.79 -12.96 15.82
C PHE A 3 -5.45 -14.20 14.98
N LEU A 4 -5.91 -15.37 15.40
CA LEU A 4 -5.72 -16.62 14.63
C LEU A 4 -6.45 -16.59 13.29
N HIS A 5 -7.64 -15.98 13.24
CA HIS A 5 -8.38 -15.81 11.98
C HIS A 5 -7.71 -14.81 11.03
N SER A 6 -7.11 -13.73 11.56
CA SER A 6 -6.35 -12.76 10.73
C SER A 6 -4.99 -13.32 10.26
N LEU A 7 -4.38 -14.20 11.05
CA LEU A 7 -3.19 -14.95 10.62
C LEU A 7 -3.53 -16.00 9.57
N GLY A 8 -4.63 -16.74 9.75
CA GLY A 8 -5.11 -17.70 8.76
C GLY A 8 -5.42 -17.03 7.42
N SER A 9 -6.11 -15.89 7.43
CA SER A 9 -6.44 -15.16 6.21
C SER A 9 -5.21 -14.54 5.53
N SER A 10 -4.20 -14.07 6.29
CA SER A 10 -2.96 -13.54 5.72
C SER A 10 -2.08 -14.63 5.12
N LEU A 11 -1.98 -15.80 5.77
CA LEU A 11 -1.27 -16.97 5.24
C LEU A 11 -1.93 -17.48 3.95
N GLN A 12 -3.25 -17.57 3.94
CA GLN A 12 -4.00 -17.95 2.73
C GLN A 12 -3.78 -16.95 1.60
N GLN A 13 -3.68 -15.66 1.91
CA GLN A 13 -3.38 -14.63 0.93
C GLN A 13 -1.95 -14.75 0.35
N VAL A 14 -0.95 -15.05 1.19
CA VAL A 14 0.43 -15.28 0.74
C VAL A 14 0.50 -16.52 -0.14
N ALA A 15 -0.16 -17.61 0.25
CA ALA A 15 -0.23 -18.83 -0.54
C ALA A 15 -0.85 -18.55 -1.92
N HIS A 16 -1.96 -17.80 -1.96
CA HIS A 16 -2.61 -17.43 -3.20
C HIS A 16 -1.73 -16.56 -4.11
N LEU A 17 -0.96 -15.62 -3.56
CA LEU A 17 -0.01 -14.82 -4.35
C LEU A 17 1.11 -15.68 -4.95
N LYS A 18 1.63 -16.65 -4.19
CA LYS A 18 2.63 -17.61 -4.70
C LYS A 18 2.06 -18.48 -5.81
N GLU A 19 0.82 -18.93 -5.65
CA GLU A 19 0.11 -19.69 -6.68
C GLU A 19 -0.06 -18.87 -7.97
N GLN A 20 -0.51 -17.62 -7.87
CA GLN A 20 -0.62 -16.70 -9.02
C GLN A 20 0.73 -16.43 -9.69
N LEU A 21 1.82 -16.33 -8.91
CA LEU A 21 3.17 -16.18 -9.45
C LEU A 21 3.62 -17.42 -10.22
N LEU A 22 3.34 -18.62 -9.70
CA LEU A 22 3.64 -19.86 -10.39
C LEU A 22 2.89 -19.98 -11.71
N TYR A 23 1.60 -19.62 -11.73
CA TYR A 23 0.83 -19.53 -12.99
C TYR A 23 1.43 -18.53 -13.97
N CYS A 24 1.89 -17.37 -13.48
CA CYS A 24 2.56 -16.36 -14.30
C CYS A 24 3.84 -16.92 -14.94
N HIS A 25 4.68 -17.62 -14.18
CA HIS A 25 5.89 -18.27 -14.69
C HIS A 25 5.60 -19.36 -15.70
N GLN A 26 4.59 -20.19 -15.45
CA GLN A 26 4.16 -21.21 -16.41
C GLN A 26 3.69 -20.59 -17.72
N TRP A 27 2.95 -19.48 -17.68
CA TRP A 27 2.49 -18.80 -18.87
C TRP A 27 3.64 -18.19 -19.69
N ILE A 28 4.62 -17.58 -19.00
CA ILE A 28 5.87 -17.09 -19.61
C ILE A 28 6.61 -18.22 -20.32
N ASP A 29 6.77 -19.36 -19.66
CA ASP A 29 7.49 -20.51 -20.20
C ASP A 29 6.75 -21.12 -21.41
N GLN A 30 5.43 -21.25 -21.32
CA GLN A 30 4.57 -21.75 -22.41
C GLN A 30 4.68 -20.91 -23.69
N HIS A 31 4.82 -19.59 -23.54
CA HIS A 31 4.82 -18.66 -24.66
C HIS A 31 6.22 -18.13 -25.00
N GLN A 32 7.27 -18.66 -24.35
CA GLN A 32 8.67 -18.28 -24.57
C GLN A 32 8.91 -16.76 -24.49
N ILE A 33 8.26 -16.09 -23.54
CA ILE A 33 8.34 -14.63 -23.41
C ILE A 33 9.74 -14.26 -22.90
N PRO A 34 10.46 -13.33 -23.56
CA PRO A 34 11.83 -12.96 -23.20
C PRO A 34 11.89 -12.02 -21.99
N VAL A 35 11.30 -12.41 -20.86
CA VAL A 35 11.31 -11.67 -19.59
C VAL A 35 12.03 -12.47 -18.51
N LYS A 36 12.66 -11.76 -17.57
CA LYS A 36 13.26 -12.39 -16.40
C LYS A 36 12.14 -12.85 -15.45
N LYS A 37 12.24 -14.09 -14.95
CA LYS A 37 11.37 -14.63 -13.90
C LYS A 37 11.86 -14.17 -12.52
N ILE A 38 10.93 -13.74 -11.67
CA ILE A 38 11.16 -13.18 -10.34
C ILE A 38 10.47 -14.09 -9.34
N GLU A 39 11.24 -14.75 -8.48
CA GLU A 39 10.77 -15.91 -7.71
C GLU A 39 9.88 -15.56 -6.52
N ASP A 40 10.02 -14.36 -5.95
CA ASP A 40 9.37 -14.00 -4.68
C ASP A 40 8.39 -12.83 -4.78
N ASN A 41 8.17 -12.26 -5.98
CA ASN A 41 7.40 -11.02 -6.11
C ASN A 41 6.53 -10.98 -7.38
N LEU A 42 5.24 -11.27 -7.20
CA LEU A 42 4.23 -11.16 -8.25
C LEU A 42 4.10 -9.74 -8.81
N ASP A 43 4.14 -8.73 -7.96
CA ASP A 43 4.01 -7.34 -8.41
C ASP A 43 5.16 -6.96 -9.34
N GLU A 44 6.38 -7.35 -9.00
CA GLU A 44 7.56 -7.11 -9.84
C GLU A 44 7.50 -7.91 -11.13
N GLN A 45 7.05 -9.18 -11.09
CA GLN A 45 6.90 -10.01 -12.28
C GLN A 45 5.92 -9.39 -13.28
N LEU A 46 4.78 -8.88 -12.79
CA LEU A 46 3.78 -8.22 -13.63
C LEU A 46 4.30 -6.90 -14.22
N VAL A 47 5.09 -6.14 -13.46
CA VAL A 47 5.75 -4.92 -13.97
C VAL A 47 6.75 -5.26 -15.07
N GLU A 48 7.46 -6.38 -14.98
CA GLU A 48 8.38 -6.81 -16.04
C GLU A 48 7.63 -7.25 -17.31
N LEU A 49 6.50 -7.94 -17.15
CA LEU A 49 5.60 -8.26 -18.26
C LEU A 49 5.01 -7.01 -18.92
N GLU A 50 4.66 -5.98 -18.15
CA GLU A 50 4.21 -4.69 -18.69
C GLU A 50 5.26 -4.00 -19.55
N LYS A 51 6.54 -4.06 -19.15
CA LYS A 51 7.62 -3.50 -19.97
C LYS A 51 7.72 -4.22 -21.31
N TRP A 52 7.58 -5.55 -21.30
CA TRP A 52 7.59 -6.35 -22.52
C TRP A 52 6.39 -6.05 -23.42
N SER A 53 5.18 -5.92 -22.87
CA SER A 53 3.98 -5.58 -23.65
C SER A 53 3.83 -4.10 -23.98
N HIS A 54 4.78 -3.25 -23.54
CA HIS A 54 4.72 -1.79 -23.64
C HIS A 54 3.46 -1.15 -23.03
N THR A 55 2.96 -1.71 -21.93
CA THR A 55 1.79 -1.18 -21.20
C THR A 55 2.19 -0.63 -19.82
N ASN A 56 1.25 0.03 -19.13
CA ASN A 56 1.50 0.74 -17.86
C ASN A 56 0.23 0.81 -16.98
N SER A 57 -0.73 -0.08 -17.20
CA SER A 57 -2.03 -0.06 -16.51
C SER A 57 -1.90 -0.53 -15.05
N TYR A 58 -1.16 -1.61 -14.81
CA TYR A 58 -0.86 -2.19 -13.52
C TYR A 58 0.10 -1.33 -12.71
N SER A 59 1.26 -0.99 -13.26
CA SER A 59 2.31 -0.26 -12.54
C SER A 59 1.87 1.15 -12.17
N ALA A 60 1.04 1.82 -12.97
CA ALA A 60 0.46 3.11 -12.59
C ALA A 60 -0.42 3.01 -11.34
N VAL A 61 -1.25 1.97 -11.25
CA VAL A 61 -2.13 1.74 -10.09
C VAL A 61 -1.33 1.31 -8.87
N LEU A 62 -0.35 0.42 -9.04
CA LEU A 62 0.56 -0.01 -7.99
C LEU A 62 1.34 1.16 -7.39
N LYS A 63 1.87 2.06 -8.25
CA LYS A 63 2.59 3.27 -7.82
C LYS A 63 1.68 4.20 -7.00
N LYS A 64 0.44 4.41 -7.44
CA LYS A 64 -0.54 5.21 -6.69
C LYS A 64 -0.84 4.59 -5.31
N GLY A 65 -1.06 3.28 -5.24
CA GLY A 65 -1.27 2.57 -3.97
C GLY A 65 -0.08 2.71 -3.01
N LYS A 66 1.16 2.50 -3.52
CA LYS A 66 2.39 2.67 -2.74
C LYS A 66 2.59 4.11 -2.26
N LEU A 67 2.26 5.10 -3.09
CA LEU A 67 2.34 6.53 -2.75
C LEU A 67 1.40 6.86 -1.57
N TRP A 68 0.12 6.47 -1.65
CA TRP A 68 -0.84 6.72 -0.58
C TRP A 68 -0.45 6.04 0.73
N LYS A 69 0.08 4.82 0.66
CA LYS A 69 0.64 4.14 1.83
C LYS A 69 1.81 4.92 2.43
N SER A 70 2.74 5.40 1.59
CA SER A 70 3.89 6.20 2.03
C SER A 70 3.45 7.50 2.71
N ILE A 71 2.53 8.26 2.10
CA ILE A 71 1.96 9.49 2.68
C ILE A 71 1.35 9.20 4.05
N THR A 72 0.54 8.15 4.15
CA THR A 72 -0.10 7.76 5.41
C THR A 72 0.93 7.43 6.49
N VAL A 73 1.96 6.64 6.17
CA VAL A 73 3.02 6.27 7.11
C VAL A 73 3.83 7.49 7.54
N SER A 74 4.16 8.39 6.62
CA SER A 74 4.89 9.63 6.93
C SER A 74 4.12 10.52 7.90
N ILE A 75 2.80 10.70 7.70
CA ILE A 75 1.96 11.49 8.61
C ILE A 75 1.86 10.80 9.98
N ALA A 76 1.66 9.48 10.01
CA ALA A 76 1.63 8.72 11.25
C ALA A 76 2.97 8.84 12.02
N LEU A 77 4.10 8.82 11.30
CA LEU A 77 5.43 8.98 11.90
C LEU A 77 5.64 10.40 12.44
N LEU A 78 5.20 11.44 11.72
CA LEU A 78 5.25 12.82 12.21
C LEU A 78 4.44 12.99 13.51
N ILE A 79 3.22 12.44 13.56
CA ILE A 79 2.40 12.45 14.78
C ILE A 79 3.11 11.68 15.91
N GLY A 80 3.66 10.51 15.60
CA GLY A 80 4.43 9.70 16.53
C GLY A 80 5.66 10.43 17.09
N LEU A 81 6.39 11.18 16.26
CA LEU A 81 7.52 12.00 16.69
C LEU A 81 7.10 13.13 17.63
N VAL A 82 5.97 13.80 17.36
CA VAL A 82 5.46 14.84 18.25
C VAL A 82 5.08 14.25 19.61
N ILE A 83 4.34 13.14 19.63
CA ILE A 83 3.94 12.47 20.88
C ILE A 83 5.17 11.94 21.63
N GLY A 84 6.10 11.28 20.91
CA GLY A 84 7.35 10.76 21.47
C GLY A 84 8.24 11.87 22.02
N GLY A 85 8.31 13.02 21.34
CA GLY A 85 9.03 14.21 21.80
C GLY A 85 8.45 14.78 23.10
N ILE A 86 7.12 14.91 23.20
CA ILE A 86 6.44 15.33 24.44
C ILE A 86 6.69 14.34 25.58
N TYR A 87 6.69 13.04 25.28
CA TYR A 87 6.96 12.00 26.27
C TYR A 87 8.42 12.06 26.77
N LEU A 88 9.39 12.17 25.87
CA LEU A 88 10.81 12.26 26.18
C LEU A 88 11.15 13.52 26.99
N THR A 89 10.57 14.68 26.63
CA THR A 89 10.79 15.91 27.41
C THR A 89 10.23 15.80 28.81
N ASN A 90 9.08 15.16 28.98
CA ASN A 90 8.50 14.90 30.31
C ASN A 90 9.36 13.94 31.15
N LEU A 91 9.97 12.94 30.53
CA LEU A 91 10.85 11.99 31.20
C LEU A 91 12.18 12.63 31.62
N LEU A 92 12.80 13.42 30.74
CA LEU A 92 14.13 13.99 30.94
C LEU A 92 14.11 15.30 31.75
N PHE A 93 13.01 16.06 31.66
CA PHE A 93 12.89 17.37 32.28
C PHE A 93 11.50 17.55 32.91
N PRO A 94 11.19 16.79 33.98
CA PRO A 94 9.86 16.80 34.61
C PRO A 94 9.46 18.15 35.21
N GLU A 95 10.42 19.05 35.46
CA GLU A 95 10.16 20.41 35.94
C GLU A 95 9.70 21.38 34.84
N TYR A 96 9.92 21.03 33.57
CA TYR A 96 9.40 21.82 32.46
C TYR A 96 7.88 21.58 32.34
N PHE A 97 7.10 22.56 32.79
CA PHE A 97 5.63 22.62 32.76
C PHE A 97 4.97 22.50 31.37
N ILE A 98 5.71 22.11 30.34
CA ILE A 98 5.30 22.07 28.92
C ILE A 98 3.98 21.31 28.77
N GLN A 99 3.82 20.17 29.45
CA GLN A 99 2.59 19.39 29.36
C GLN A 99 1.37 20.18 29.87
N LYS A 100 1.45 20.77 31.06
CA LYS A 100 0.35 21.56 31.63
C LYS A 100 0.05 22.81 30.81
N GLN A 101 1.07 23.46 30.25
CA GLN A 101 0.90 24.65 29.43
C GLN A 101 0.25 24.31 28.08
N VAL A 102 0.69 23.21 27.44
CA VAL A 102 0.09 22.68 26.20
C VAL A 102 -1.35 22.23 26.46
N PHE A 103 -1.61 21.47 27.53
CA PHE A 103 -2.97 21.07 27.88
C PHE A 103 -3.86 22.27 28.21
N SER A 104 -3.38 23.23 29.00
CA SER A 104 -4.14 24.45 29.31
C SER A 104 -4.47 25.25 28.06
N TRP A 105 -3.53 25.35 27.11
CA TRP A 105 -3.76 25.99 25.81
C TRP A 105 -4.74 25.19 24.95
N MET A 106 -4.62 23.86 24.94
CA MET A 106 -5.56 22.99 24.22
C MET A 106 -6.97 23.08 24.78
N PHE A 107 -7.14 23.15 26.10
CA PHE A 107 -8.43 23.30 26.75
C PHE A 107 -9.03 24.70 26.55
N SER A 108 -8.21 25.76 26.53
CA SER A 108 -8.69 27.11 26.22
C SER A 108 -9.13 27.25 24.75
N HIS A 109 -8.59 26.42 23.87
CA HIS A 109 -8.91 26.37 22.44
C HIS A 109 -9.50 25.01 22.04
N ILE A 110 -10.36 24.43 22.89
CA ILE A 110 -10.80 23.04 22.73
C ILE A 110 -11.52 22.79 21.40
N LEU A 111 -12.35 23.73 20.95
CA LEU A 111 -13.07 23.62 19.67
C LEU A 111 -12.10 23.55 18.47
N PRO A 112 -11.24 24.56 18.21
CA PRO A 112 -10.32 24.49 17.08
C PRO A 112 -9.33 23.33 17.18
N VAL A 113 -8.87 22.98 18.38
CA VAL A 113 -7.99 21.82 18.57
C VAL A 113 -8.70 20.51 18.22
N THR A 114 -9.93 20.34 18.65
CA THR A 114 -10.75 19.15 18.32
C THR A 114 -11.02 19.07 16.83
N ILE A 115 -11.32 20.20 16.17
CA ILE A 115 -11.52 20.27 14.72
C ILE A 115 -10.25 19.86 13.96
N ILE A 116 -9.09 20.40 14.35
CA ILE A 116 -7.80 20.05 13.72
C ILE A 116 -7.52 18.54 13.86
N LEU A 117 -7.69 17.99 15.06
CA LEU A 117 -7.49 16.55 15.30
C LEU A 117 -8.48 15.70 14.49
N ALA A 118 -9.74 16.10 14.42
CA ALA A 118 -10.75 15.41 13.62
C ALA A 118 -10.40 15.42 12.12
N ILE A 119 -9.93 16.55 11.59
CA ILE A 119 -9.48 16.65 10.20
C ILE A 119 -8.29 15.73 9.94
N VAL A 120 -7.29 15.72 10.83
CA VAL A 120 -6.11 14.85 10.70
C VAL A 120 -6.50 13.37 10.74
N LEU A 121 -7.40 12.98 11.66
CA LEU A 121 -7.91 11.61 11.75
C LEU A 121 -8.71 11.21 10.50
N LEU A 122 -9.63 12.07 10.04
CA LEU A 122 -10.38 11.84 8.80
C LEU A 122 -9.45 11.69 7.61
N PHE A 123 -8.43 12.55 7.50
CA PHE A 123 -7.44 12.47 6.43
C PHE A 123 -6.68 11.15 6.45
N LEU A 124 -6.25 10.69 7.63
CA LEU A 124 -5.59 9.39 7.78
C LEU A 124 -6.52 8.23 7.38
N LEU A 125 -7.76 8.24 7.85
CA LEU A 125 -8.74 7.19 7.52
C LEU A 125 -9.01 7.12 6.02
N VAL A 126 -9.26 8.28 5.38
CA VAL A 126 -9.50 8.37 3.94
C VAL A 126 -8.26 7.93 3.16
N SER A 127 -7.07 8.37 3.55
CA SER A 127 -5.81 7.99 2.90
C SER A 127 -5.56 6.48 2.96
N VAL A 128 -5.84 5.85 4.11
CA VAL A 128 -5.77 4.38 4.27
C VAL A 128 -6.78 3.68 3.36
N GLN A 129 -8.03 4.15 3.31
CA GLN A 129 -9.05 3.56 2.46
C GLN A 129 -8.69 3.66 0.97
N ILE A 130 -8.23 4.84 0.53
CA ILE A 130 -7.80 5.06 -0.86
C ILE A 130 -6.62 4.16 -1.19
N GLY A 131 -5.59 4.12 -0.35
CA GLY A 131 -4.42 3.25 -0.52
C GLY A 131 -4.81 1.77 -0.59
N ASN A 132 -5.68 1.31 0.32
CA ASN A 132 -6.18 -0.06 0.32
C ASN A 132 -7.02 -0.40 -0.91
N SER A 133 -7.81 0.55 -1.41
CA SER A 133 -8.61 0.37 -2.63
C SER A 133 -7.72 0.15 -3.85
N TYR A 134 -6.69 0.98 -4.02
CA TYR A 134 -5.70 0.81 -5.10
C TYR A 134 -4.90 -0.50 -4.95
N MET A 135 -4.48 -0.85 -3.74
CA MET A 135 -3.78 -2.12 -3.52
C MET A 135 -4.69 -3.35 -3.71
N ARG A 136 -6.00 -3.19 -3.53
CA ARG A 136 -6.97 -4.27 -3.78
C ARG A 136 -7.19 -4.49 -5.27
N SER A 137 -7.14 -3.44 -6.09
CA SER A 137 -7.29 -3.58 -7.54
C SER A 137 -6.07 -4.21 -8.22
N THR A 138 -4.90 -4.23 -7.58
CA THR A 138 -3.68 -4.88 -8.09
C THR A 138 -3.53 -6.33 -7.64
N ARG A 139 -4.21 -6.78 -6.59
CA ARG A 139 -4.14 -8.20 -6.15
C ARG A 139 -4.74 -9.15 -7.18
N GLY A 140 -4.37 -10.44 -7.16
CA GLY A 140 -4.63 -11.51 -8.15
C GLY A 140 -6.07 -11.82 -8.62
N GLY A 141 -7.04 -10.95 -8.36
CA GLY A 141 -8.37 -10.93 -8.99
C GLY A 141 -8.96 -9.52 -9.12
N GLY A 142 -8.16 -8.48 -8.94
CA GLY A 142 -8.56 -7.08 -9.01
C GLY A 142 -8.60 -6.55 -10.44
N LYS A 143 -9.29 -5.43 -10.63
CA LYS A 143 -9.51 -4.84 -11.96
C LYS A 143 -8.21 -4.54 -12.72
N ALA A 144 -7.18 -4.01 -12.05
CA ALA A 144 -5.91 -3.68 -12.69
C ALA A 144 -5.13 -4.94 -13.07
N TYR A 145 -5.19 -5.98 -12.23
CA TYR A 145 -4.60 -7.29 -12.53
C TYR A 145 -5.25 -7.94 -13.77
N GLN A 146 -6.59 -7.95 -13.83
CA GLN A 146 -7.32 -8.49 -14.97
C GLN A 146 -7.06 -7.70 -16.26
N GLN A 147 -6.99 -6.38 -16.15
CA GLN A 147 -6.70 -5.51 -17.27
C GLN A 147 -5.29 -5.79 -17.83
N ALA A 148 -4.28 -5.88 -16.98
CA ALA A 148 -2.91 -6.23 -17.38
C ALA A 148 -2.85 -7.57 -18.11
N TRP A 149 -3.54 -8.58 -17.59
CA TRP A 149 -3.63 -9.90 -18.24
C TRP A 149 -4.30 -9.89 -19.61
N ASN A 150 -5.30 -9.03 -19.81
CA ASN A 150 -5.94 -8.87 -21.11
C ASN A 150 -5.01 -8.17 -22.10
N GLU A 151 -4.29 -7.15 -21.64
CA GLU A 151 -3.28 -6.43 -22.42
C GLU A 151 -2.13 -7.36 -22.85
N PHE A 152 -1.61 -8.20 -21.95
CA PHE A 152 -0.56 -9.17 -22.28
C PHE A 152 -1.00 -10.18 -23.34
N ARG A 153 -2.22 -10.72 -23.19
CA ARG A 153 -2.77 -11.68 -24.16
C ARG A 153 -3.03 -11.04 -25.52
N GLN A 154 -3.49 -9.79 -25.54
CA GLN A 154 -3.69 -9.05 -26.77
C GLN A 154 -2.37 -8.75 -27.49
N HIS A 155 -1.34 -8.32 -26.74
CA HIS A 155 0.00 -8.09 -27.29
C HIS A 155 0.56 -9.38 -27.91
N LEU A 156 0.44 -10.50 -27.20
CA LEU A 156 0.90 -11.80 -27.68
C LEU A 156 0.18 -12.23 -28.96
N LYS A 157 -1.14 -12.08 -29.03
CA LYS A 157 -1.93 -12.38 -30.23
C LYS A 157 -1.45 -11.56 -31.44
N ASN A 158 -1.20 -10.27 -31.24
CA ASN A 158 -0.77 -9.38 -32.31
C ASN A 158 0.66 -9.70 -32.79
N SER A 159 1.55 -10.13 -31.88
CA SER A 159 2.92 -10.50 -32.19
C SER A 159 3.07 -11.78 -33.01
N HIS A 160 2.09 -12.69 -32.95
CA HIS A 160 2.08 -13.93 -33.75
C HIS A 160 1.41 -13.78 -35.13
N THR A 161 0.71 -12.67 -35.37
CA THR A 161 0.07 -12.36 -36.66
C THR A 161 0.89 -11.42 -37.56
N SER A 162 2.03 -10.96 -37.04
CA SER A 162 3.05 -10.16 -37.73
C SER A 162 4.19 -11.04 -38.20
#